data_AF-K1Y3C0-F1
#
_entry.id   AF-K1Y3C0-F1
#
_cell.length_a   1.000
_cell.length_b   1.000
_cell.length_c   1.000
_cell.angle_alpha   90.00
_cell.angle_beta   90.00
_cell.angle_gamma   90.00
#
_symmetry.space_group_name_H-M   'P 1'
#
loop_
_entity.id
_entity.type
_entity.pdbx_description
1 polymer ?
#
loop_
_entity_poly.entity_id
_entity_poly.type
_entity_poly.pdbx_seq_one_letter_code
_entity_poly.pdbx_strand_id
1 'polypeptide(L)'
;MIGFFRDNKLYRFDALGGASLLFFLAEDSVITSMNQKDCKFLSASVDSGKLQKVKYFDNIKSDVLPVKKLDKGKDRLKGFTWRESERPANRMEVCNRVIRVSERTKAGLEIQPLFPNTKRFFAETMKDETVKPETRAPIKKQTGKTDLPVKTVPVKTIQGELKRAPLPDVKR
;
A
#
# COMPACT_ATOMS: atom_id res chain seq x y z
N MET A 1 -9.65 -9.61 -2.37
CA MET A 1 -8.89 -8.45 -1.83
C MET A 1 -7.67 -8.97 -1.08
N ILE A 2 -6.56 -8.26 -1.11
CA ILE A 2 -5.32 -8.58 -0.42
C ILE A 2 -4.89 -7.35 0.39
N GLY A 3 -4.65 -7.51 1.69
CA GLY A 3 -4.17 -6.43 2.57
C GLY A 3 -2.70 -6.62 2.92
N PHE A 4 -1.92 -5.53 2.90
CA PHE A 4 -0.52 -5.52 3.29
C PHE A 4 -0.36 -4.73 4.58
N PHE A 5 0.30 -5.39 5.55
CA PHE A 5 0.49 -4.86 6.90
C PHE A 5 1.97 -4.66 7.18
N ARG A 6 2.28 -3.57 7.91
CA ARG A 6 3.62 -3.25 8.42
C ARG A 6 3.45 -2.70 9.82
N ASP A 7 4.25 -3.18 10.77
CA ASP A 7 4.20 -2.71 12.16
C ASP A 7 2.79 -2.77 12.75
N ASN A 8 2.06 -3.87 12.48
CA ASN A 8 0.65 -4.11 12.82
C ASN A 8 -0.35 -3.07 12.27
N LYS A 9 0.03 -2.26 11.29
CA LYS A 9 -0.84 -1.27 10.63
C LYS A 9 -1.03 -1.63 9.16
N LEU A 10 -2.26 -1.47 8.67
CA LEU A 10 -2.55 -1.59 7.24
C LEU A 10 -1.92 -0.40 6.50
N TYR A 11 -1.03 -0.68 5.55
CA TYR A 11 -0.40 0.38 4.74
C TYR A 11 -0.84 0.36 3.28
N ARG A 12 -1.33 -0.78 2.79
CA ARG A 12 -1.85 -0.93 1.42
C ARG A 12 -2.88 -2.02 1.38
N PHE A 13 -3.88 -1.88 0.53
CA PHE A 13 -4.73 -2.99 0.13
C PHE A 13 -5.00 -2.95 -1.37
N ASP A 14 -5.13 -4.15 -1.95
CA ASP A 14 -5.41 -4.35 -3.36
C ASP A 14 -6.72 -5.14 -3.50
N ALA A 15 -7.69 -4.56 -4.19
CA ALA A 15 -8.91 -5.27 -4.57
C ALA A 15 -8.75 -5.78 -6.00
N LEU A 16 -8.70 -7.11 -6.12
CA LEU A 16 -8.63 -7.83 -7.38
C LEU A 16 -9.97 -8.53 -7.62
N GLY A 17 -10.51 -8.44 -8.83
CA GLY A 17 -11.77 -9.10 -9.20
C GLY A 17 -12.98 -8.18 -9.36
N GLY A 18 -12.77 -6.92 -9.74
CA GLY A 18 -13.82 -5.90 -9.80
C GLY A 18 -13.95 -5.20 -8.44
N ALA A 19 -13.94 -3.87 -8.46
CA ALA A 19 -14.11 -3.03 -7.29
C ALA A 19 -15.12 -1.93 -7.60
N SER A 20 -16.15 -1.85 -6.76
CA SER A 20 -17.13 -0.78 -6.74
C SER A 20 -16.90 0.08 -5.51
N LEU A 21 -16.86 1.39 -5.70
CA LEU A 21 -16.55 2.36 -4.66
C LEU A 21 -17.57 3.49 -4.68
N LEU A 22 -17.89 3.98 -3.48
CA LEU A 22 -18.69 5.18 -3.29
C LEU A 22 -17.83 6.19 -2.53
N PHE A 23 -17.58 7.35 -3.14
CA PHE A 23 -16.85 8.45 -2.53
C PHE A 23 -17.80 9.60 -2.23
N PHE A 24 -17.89 9.97 -0.96
CA PHE A 24 -18.63 11.14 -0.53
C PHE A 24 -17.70 12.35 -0.53
N LEU A 25 -18.08 13.38 -1.28
CA LEU A 25 -17.37 14.65 -1.33
C LEU A 25 -18.07 15.63 -0.40
N ALA A 26 -17.30 16.19 0.53
CA ALA A 26 -17.77 17.20 1.47
C ALA A 26 -17.21 18.57 1.10
N GLU A 27 -18.09 19.58 1.12
CA GLU A 27 -17.77 21.00 0.97
C GLU A 27 -18.26 21.71 2.24
N ASP A 28 -17.41 22.49 2.89
CA ASP A 28 -17.74 23.20 4.13
C ASP A 28 -18.43 22.33 5.21
N SER A 29 -17.92 21.10 5.40
CA SER A 29 -18.45 20.09 6.33
C SER A 29 -19.82 19.47 5.96
N VAL A 30 -20.38 19.82 4.81
CA VAL A 30 -21.63 19.25 4.30
C VAL A 30 -21.34 18.31 3.13
N ILE A 31 -21.94 17.11 3.12
CA ILE A 31 -21.77 16.16 2.02
C ILE A 31 -22.64 16.60 0.84
N THR A 32 -22.00 17.04 -0.24
CA THR A 32 -22.69 17.66 -1.38
C THR A 32 -22.92 16.69 -2.53
N SER A 33 -21.92 15.84 -2.82
CA SER A 33 -21.96 14.90 -3.94
C SER A 33 -21.37 13.55 -3.60
N MET A 34 -21.82 12.54 -4.33
CA MET A 34 -21.36 11.17 -4.25
C MET A 34 -20.79 10.78 -5.62
N ASN A 35 -19.56 10.27 -5.64
CA ASN A 35 -18.93 9.73 -6.82
C ASN A 35 -18.94 8.20 -6.74
N GLN A 36 -19.74 7.57 -7.59
CA GLN A 36 -19.75 6.12 -7.76
C GLN A 36 -18.69 5.75 -8.78
N LYS A 37 -17.78 4.84 -8.40
CA LYS A 37 -16.71 4.36 -9.27
C LYS A 37 -16.72 2.85 -9.35
N ASP A 38 -16.60 2.35 -10.58
CA ASP A 38 -16.41 0.93 -10.85
C ASP A 38 -15.12 0.73 -11.64
N CYS A 39 -14.28 -0.22 -11.23
CA CYS A 39 -13.05 -0.57 -11.93
C CYS A 39 -12.75 -2.06 -11.79
N LYS A 40 -11.85 -2.59 -12.62
CA LYS A 40 -11.48 -4.02 -12.54
C LYS A 40 -10.51 -4.33 -11.40
N PHE A 41 -9.55 -3.43 -11.17
CA PHE A 41 -8.59 -3.56 -10.08
C PHE A 41 -8.38 -2.22 -9.38
N LEU A 42 -8.15 -2.29 -8.07
CA LEU A 42 -7.92 -1.15 -7.21
C LEU A 42 -6.68 -1.40 -6.37
N SER A 43 -5.81 -0.41 -6.25
CA SER A 43 -4.74 -0.41 -5.25
C SER A 43 -4.78 0.88 -4.45
N ALA A 44 -4.91 0.75 -3.14
CA ALA A 44 -5.06 1.85 -2.21
C ALA A 44 -3.94 1.82 -1.17
N SER A 45 -3.32 2.97 -0.94
CA SER A 45 -2.32 3.18 0.11
C SER A 45 -2.95 3.94 1.28
N VAL A 46 -2.72 3.42 2.48
CA VAL A 46 -3.24 3.92 3.74
C VAL A 46 -2.05 4.36 4.58
N ASP A 47 -2.14 5.55 5.17
CA ASP A 47 -1.16 6.03 6.13
C ASP A 47 -1.89 6.55 7.37
N SER A 48 -1.45 6.11 8.55
CA SER A 48 -2.01 6.52 9.83
C SER A 48 -3.54 6.39 9.91
N GLY A 49 -4.07 5.31 9.32
CA GLY A 49 -5.51 5.04 9.28
C GLY A 49 -6.31 5.87 8.27
N LYS A 50 -5.65 6.77 7.52
CA LYS A 50 -6.28 7.61 6.50
C LYS A 50 -5.89 7.13 5.10
N LEU A 51 -6.85 7.16 4.19
CA LEU A 51 -6.63 6.82 2.79
C LEU A 51 -5.83 7.94 2.11
N GLN A 52 -4.62 7.64 1.64
CA GLN A 52 -3.73 8.64 1.02
C GLN A 52 -3.87 8.67 -0.49
N LYS A 53 -3.73 7.49 -1.12
CA LYS A 53 -3.70 7.38 -2.58
C LYS A 53 -4.50 6.17 -3.02
N VAL A 54 -5.35 6.37 -4.01
CA VAL A 54 -6.12 5.30 -4.65
C VAL A 54 -5.77 5.29 -6.13
N LYS A 55 -5.34 4.13 -6.61
CA LYS A 55 -5.08 3.86 -8.02
C LYS A 55 -6.17 2.91 -8.52
N TYR A 56 -6.77 3.29 -9.63
CA TYR A 56 -7.78 2.50 -10.33
C TYR A 56 -7.13 1.97 -11.60
N PHE A 57 -7.46 0.74 -11.96
CA PHE A 57 -6.92 0.10 -13.16
C PHE A 57 -8.04 -0.60 -13.91
N ASP A 58 -8.03 -0.36 -15.23
CA ASP A 58 -8.89 -1.00 -16.23
C ASP A 58 -10.40 -0.73 -16.06
N ASN A 59 -11.08 -0.45 -17.17
CA ASN A 59 -12.51 -0.17 -17.26
C ASN A 59 -13.06 0.77 -16.17
N ILE A 60 -12.40 1.92 -15.99
CA ILE A 60 -12.76 2.88 -14.95
C ILE A 60 -14.01 3.64 -15.37
N LYS A 61 -15.11 3.44 -14.66
CA LYS A 61 -16.33 4.24 -14.74
C LYS A 61 -16.43 5.11 -13.51
N SER A 62 -16.81 6.37 -13.68
CA SER A 62 -16.93 7.34 -12.59
C SER A 62 -18.12 8.25 -12.84
N ASP A 63 -19.17 8.07 -12.06
CA ASP A 63 -20.40 8.83 -12.16
C ASP A 63 -20.58 9.68 -10.90
N VAL A 64 -20.61 11.00 -11.07
CA VAL A 64 -20.79 11.96 -9.97
C VAL A 64 -22.25 12.36 -9.91
N LEU A 65 -22.89 12.07 -8.77
CA LEU A 65 -24.29 12.37 -8.51
C LEU A 65 -24.39 13.33 -7.31
N PRO A 66 -25.15 14.43 -7.40
CA PRO A 66 -25.40 15.26 -6.22
C PRO A 66 -26.30 14.51 -5.24
N VAL A 67 -26.01 14.62 -3.94
CA VAL A 67 -26.74 13.89 -2.88
C VAL A 67 -28.24 14.19 -2.90
N LYS A 68 -28.64 15.41 -3.29
CA LYS A 68 -30.05 15.81 -3.40
C LYS A 68 -30.83 15.01 -4.46
N LYS A 69 -30.17 14.46 -5.48
CA LYS A 69 -30.78 13.69 -6.56
C LYS A 69 -30.57 12.18 -6.40
N LEU A 70 -30.05 11.72 -5.25
CA LEU A 70 -29.81 10.30 -5.02
C LEU A 70 -31.13 9.57 -4.79
N ASP A 71 -31.34 8.46 -5.51
CA ASP A 71 -32.44 7.56 -5.19
C ASP A 71 -32.22 6.92 -3.82
N LYS A 72 -33.31 6.64 -3.09
CA LYS A 72 -33.25 5.95 -1.80
C LYS A 72 -32.55 4.60 -1.97
N GLY A 73 -31.50 4.35 -1.19
CA GLY A 73 -30.74 3.09 -1.20
C GLY A 73 -29.52 3.05 -2.13
N LYS A 74 -29.29 4.08 -2.96
CA LYS A 74 -28.04 4.22 -3.75
C LYS A 74 -26.89 4.84 -2.96
N ASP A 75 -27.13 5.21 -1.71
CA ASP A 75 -26.14 5.70 -0.75
C ASP A 75 -25.21 4.59 -0.24
N ARG A 76 -25.54 3.33 -0.52
CA ARG A 76 -24.74 2.15 -0.13
C ARG A 76 -24.50 1.25 -1.32
N LEU A 77 -23.41 0.50 -1.25
CA LEU A 77 -23.14 -0.56 -2.22
C LEU A 77 -24.21 -1.64 -2.11
N LYS A 78 -24.60 -2.20 -3.26
CA LYS A 78 -25.63 -3.25 -3.32
C LYS A 78 -25.22 -4.45 -2.47
N GLY A 79 -26.07 -4.84 -1.51
CA GLY A 79 -25.82 -5.97 -0.60
C GLY A 79 -24.81 -5.67 0.51
N PHE A 80 -24.32 -4.44 0.62
CA PHE A 80 -23.39 -4.07 1.67
C PHE A 80 -24.09 -4.00 3.03
N THR A 81 -23.61 -4.81 3.96
CA THR A 81 -24.08 -4.85 5.34
C THR A 81 -22.92 -4.49 6.27
N TRP A 82 -23.11 -3.47 7.10
CA TRP A 82 -22.10 -3.09 8.09
C TRP A 82 -22.14 -4.08 9.25
N ARG A 83 -21.04 -4.77 9.52
CA ARG A 83 -20.93 -5.83 10.53
C ARG A 83 -19.91 -5.48 11.60
N GLU A 84 -20.14 -4.38 12.28
CA GLU A 84 -19.22 -3.87 13.31
C GLU A 84 -19.10 -4.80 14.52
N SER A 85 -20.21 -5.44 14.90
CA SER A 85 -20.26 -6.40 16.01
C SER A 85 -19.44 -7.67 15.76
N GLU A 86 -19.17 -8.02 14.50
CA GLU A 86 -18.36 -9.19 14.12
C GLU A 86 -16.87 -8.83 13.97
N ARG A 87 -16.48 -7.57 14.20
CA ARG A 87 -15.09 -7.13 14.07
C ARG A 87 -14.23 -7.82 15.13
N PRO A 88 -13.16 -8.54 14.73
CA PRO A 88 -12.26 -9.15 15.70
C PRO A 88 -11.56 -8.08 16.57
N ALA A 89 -11.68 -8.21 17.88
CA ALA A 89 -11.03 -7.32 18.84
C ALA A 89 -9.55 -7.68 19.04
N ASN A 90 -9.22 -8.98 18.95
CA ASN A 90 -7.86 -9.48 19.17
C ASN A 90 -7.45 -10.51 18.10
N ARG A 91 -6.13 -10.67 17.90
CA ARG A 91 -5.53 -11.68 17.02
C ARG A 91 -6.03 -13.10 17.34
N MET A 92 -6.27 -13.39 18.61
CA MET A 92 -6.72 -14.72 19.07
C MET A 92 -8.12 -15.07 18.57
N GLU A 93 -8.99 -14.09 18.32
CA GLU A 93 -10.33 -14.34 17.73
C GLU A 93 -10.24 -14.76 16.26
N VAL A 94 -9.18 -14.33 15.56
CA VAL A 94 -8.91 -14.74 14.17
C VAL A 94 -8.14 -16.05 14.13
N CYS A 95 -7.13 -16.22 14.97
CA CYS A 95 -6.27 -17.39 14.94
C CYS A 95 -5.63 -17.69 16.31
N ASN A 96 -5.86 -18.92 16.79
CA ASN A 96 -5.27 -19.45 18.04
C ASN A 96 -3.79 -19.83 17.92
N ARG A 97 -3.10 -19.45 16.84
CA ARG A 97 -1.71 -19.83 16.59
C ARG A 97 -0.74 -19.10 17.51
N VAL A 98 0.04 -19.87 18.27
CA VAL A 98 1.18 -19.36 19.03
C VAL A 98 2.37 -19.11 18.09
N ILE A 99 2.85 -17.87 18.03
CA ILE A 99 4.06 -17.52 17.26
C ILE A 99 5.27 -17.82 18.15
N ARG A 100 6.12 -18.77 17.74
CA ARG A 100 7.41 -18.99 18.39
C ARG A 100 8.44 -18.03 17.81
N VAL A 101 9.19 -17.36 18.67
CA VAL A 101 10.28 -16.48 18.27
C VAL A 101 11.44 -17.29 17.67
N SER A 102 12.18 -16.72 16.73
CA SER A 102 13.31 -17.41 16.12
C SER A 102 14.46 -17.55 17.11
N GLU A 103 14.83 -18.78 17.46
CA GLU A 103 15.99 -19.10 18.29
C GLU A 103 17.32 -19.07 17.50
N ARG A 104 17.32 -18.49 16.30
CA ARG A 104 18.49 -18.45 15.40
C ARG A 104 19.73 -17.88 16.08
N THR A 105 19.57 -16.81 16.86
CA THR A 105 20.69 -16.18 17.57
C THR A 105 21.28 -17.13 18.61
N LYS A 106 20.43 -17.85 19.35
CA LYS A 106 20.86 -18.84 20.34
C LYS A 106 21.63 -19.98 19.67
N ALA A 107 21.07 -20.56 18.61
CA ALA A 107 21.73 -21.61 17.84
C ALA A 107 23.07 -21.16 17.22
N GLY A 108 23.20 -19.88 16.87
CA GLY A 108 24.47 -19.32 16.37
C GLY A 108 25.53 -19.10 17.45
N LEU A 109 25.12 -18.96 18.71
CA LEU A 109 26.02 -18.83 19.87
C LEU A 109 26.43 -20.19 20.44
N GLU A 110 25.70 -21.26 20.10
CA GLU A 110 26.04 -22.61 20.50
C GLU A 110 27.34 -23.07 19.84
N ILE A 111 28.17 -23.78 20.62
CA ILE A 111 29.47 -24.28 20.15
C ILE A 111 29.19 -25.33 19.07
N GLN A 112 29.62 -25.04 17.85
CA GLN A 112 29.49 -25.99 16.75
C GLN A 112 30.44 -27.17 16.96
N PRO A 113 29.99 -28.41 16.70
CA PRO A 113 30.86 -29.57 16.79
C PRO A 113 32.01 -29.44 15.79
N LEU A 114 33.22 -29.72 16.27
CA LEU A 114 34.39 -29.82 15.42
C LEU A 114 34.27 -31.14 14.67
N PHE A 115 34.06 -31.10 13.35
CA PHE A 115 34.02 -32.29 12.49
C PHE A 115 35.40 -32.57 11.89
N PRO A 116 36.28 -33.35 12.55
CA PRO A 116 37.71 -33.37 12.20
C PRO A 116 37.96 -34.19 10.94
N ASN A 117 37.23 -35.31 10.78
CA ASN A 117 37.29 -36.15 9.59
C ASN A 117 36.75 -35.42 8.36
N THR A 118 35.64 -34.68 8.49
CA THR A 118 35.08 -33.89 7.39
C THR A 118 36.06 -32.83 6.91
N LYS A 119 36.70 -32.12 7.84
CA LYS A 119 37.75 -31.14 7.52
C LYS A 119 38.95 -31.78 6.81
N ARG A 120 39.27 -33.03 7.13
CA ARG A 120 40.38 -33.78 6.52
C ARG A 120 40.07 -34.26 5.09
N PHE A 121 38.86 -34.77 4.85
CA PHE A 121 38.48 -35.35 3.56
C PHE A 121 37.87 -34.35 2.57
N PHE A 122 37.31 -33.24 3.05
CA PHE A 122 36.57 -32.25 2.23
C PHE A 122 37.12 -30.83 2.38
N ALA A 123 38.44 -30.68 2.56
CA ALA A 123 39.09 -29.40 2.81
C ALA A 123 38.95 -28.39 1.66
N GLU A 124 38.86 -28.86 0.41
CA GLU A 124 38.78 -28.01 -0.78
C GLU A 124 37.38 -27.43 -0.98
N THR A 125 36.34 -28.22 -0.74
CA THR A 125 34.93 -27.81 -0.82
C THR A 125 34.57 -26.72 0.20
N MET A 126 35.24 -26.71 1.35
CA MET A 126 35.03 -25.73 2.43
C MET A 126 35.71 -24.38 2.18
N LYS A 127 36.64 -24.26 1.20
CA LYS A 127 37.30 -22.99 0.86
C LYS A 127 36.40 -22.06 0.05
N ASP A 128 35.58 -22.63 -0.83
CA ASP A 128 34.61 -21.90 -1.66
C ASP A 128 33.43 -21.35 -0.84
N GLU A 129 33.17 -21.90 0.35
CA GLU A 129 32.11 -21.44 1.27
C GLU A 129 32.54 -20.31 2.21
N THR A 130 33.75 -19.73 2.06
CA THR A 130 34.10 -18.43 2.68
C THR A 130 33.34 -17.24 2.05
N VAL A 131 32.10 -17.49 1.62
CA VAL A 131 31.06 -16.48 1.48
C VAL A 131 30.93 -15.83 2.87
N LYS A 132 31.44 -14.60 2.97
CA LYS A 132 31.17 -13.68 4.09
C LYS A 132 29.77 -13.95 4.62
N PRO A 133 29.53 -14.02 5.94
CA PRO A 133 28.16 -13.94 6.42
C PRO A 133 27.62 -12.64 5.85
N GLU A 134 26.77 -12.73 4.84
CA GLU A 134 26.04 -11.58 4.35
C GLU A 134 25.25 -11.17 5.58
N THR A 135 25.75 -10.14 6.27
CA THR A 135 24.90 -9.18 6.95
C THR A 135 23.87 -8.86 5.89
N ARG A 136 22.71 -9.50 5.95
CA ARG A 136 21.59 -9.15 5.08
C ARG A 136 21.32 -7.71 5.46
N ALA A 137 21.93 -6.79 4.70
CA ALA A 137 21.74 -5.38 4.90
C ALA A 137 20.23 -5.19 4.95
N PRO A 138 19.71 -4.37 5.89
CA PRO A 138 18.27 -4.12 5.94
C PRO A 138 17.85 -3.75 4.53
N ILE A 139 16.85 -4.47 3.99
CA ILE A 139 16.36 -4.30 2.63
C ILE A 139 16.21 -2.79 2.41
N LYS A 140 17.13 -2.19 1.62
CA LYS A 140 17.00 -0.80 1.22
C LYS A 140 15.68 -0.74 0.47
N LYS A 141 14.72 0.03 0.99
CA LYS A 141 13.49 0.35 0.26
C LYS A 141 13.93 0.86 -1.11
N GLN A 142 13.73 0.06 -2.15
CA GLN A 142 14.03 0.48 -3.50
C GLN A 142 13.02 1.57 -3.87
N THR A 143 13.42 2.82 -3.74
CA THR A 143 12.87 3.91 -4.54
C THR A 143 13.38 3.69 -5.96
N GLY A 144 12.63 2.92 -6.75
CA GLY A 144 12.90 2.74 -8.17
C GLY A 144 12.72 4.07 -8.90
N LYS A 145 13.83 4.73 -9.22
CA LYS A 145 13.93 5.52 -10.44
C LYS A 145 14.10 4.51 -11.57
N THR A 146 13.05 4.28 -12.34
CA THR A 146 13.16 3.57 -13.62
C THR A 146 13.56 4.59 -14.67
N ASP A 147 14.86 4.65 -14.96
CA ASP A 147 15.40 5.36 -16.10
C ASP A 147 15.27 4.44 -17.33
N LEU A 148 14.17 4.61 -18.08
CA LEU A 148 14.06 4.14 -19.46
C LEU A 148 14.41 5.32 -20.38
N PRO A 149 15.21 5.13 -21.44
CA PRO A 149 15.60 6.23 -22.32
C PRO A 149 14.37 6.72 -23.12
N VAL A 150 13.87 7.90 -22.76
CA VAL A 150 12.85 8.62 -23.54
C VAL A 150 13.57 9.29 -24.71
N LYS A 151 13.27 8.86 -25.94
CA LYS A 151 13.61 9.63 -27.15
C LYS A 151 12.72 10.88 -27.17
N THR A 152 13.32 12.05 -26.96
CA THR A 152 12.64 13.35 -27.00
C THR A 152 12.31 13.75 -28.43
N VAL A 153 11.03 13.91 -28.73
CA VAL A 153 10.54 14.66 -29.90
C VAL A 153 10.23 16.09 -29.42
N PRO A 154 10.65 17.16 -30.12
CA PRO A 154 10.51 18.52 -29.60
C PRO A 154 9.06 19.02 -29.68
N VAL A 155 8.50 19.37 -28.52
CA VAL A 155 7.22 20.09 -28.39
C VAL A 155 7.50 21.59 -28.26
N LYS A 156 7.01 22.40 -29.20
CA LYS A 156 7.05 23.87 -29.13
C LYS A 156 6.16 24.34 -27.97
N THR A 157 6.73 25.11 -27.03
CA THR A 157 6.00 25.80 -25.96
C THR A 157 5.73 27.24 -26.40
N ILE A 158 4.46 27.62 -26.46
CA ILE A 158 4.01 29.01 -26.64
C ILE A 158 4.04 29.67 -25.25
N GLN A 159 4.80 30.75 -25.11
CA GLN A 159 4.83 31.56 -23.89
C GLN A 159 3.58 32.46 -23.84
N GLY A 160 2.69 32.19 -22.88
CA GLY A 160 1.63 33.09 -22.47
C GLY A 160 1.82 33.45 -20.99
N GLU A 161 2.22 34.68 -20.72
CA GLU A 161 2.34 35.24 -19.36
C GLU A 161 0.96 35.42 -18.74
N LEU A 162 0.64 34.67 -17.67
CA LEU A 162 -0.53 34.95 -16.85
C LEU A 162 -0.12 35.94 -15.74
N LYS A 163 -0.43 37.23 -15.96
CA LYS A 163 -0.22 38.29 -14.96
C LYS A 163 -1.06 37.98 -13.70
N ARG A 164 -0.42 37.90 -12.54
CA ARG A 164 -1.10 37.80 -11.23
C ARG A 164 -1.71 39.16 -10.88
N ALA A 165 -3.00 39.19 -10.56
CA ALA A 165 -3.65 40.36 -9.98
C ALA A 165 -3.30 40.48 -8.48
N PRO A 166 -3.14 41.71 -7.93
CA PRO A 166 -2.90 41.90 -6.50
C PRO A 166 -4.18 41.76 -5.67
N LEU A 167 -4.04 41.27 -4.44
CA LEU A 167 -5.14 41.12 -3.46
C LEU A 167 -5.65 42.50 -2.99
N PRO A 168 -6.97 42.65 -2.71
CA PRO A 168 -7.50 43.88 -2.13
C PRO A 168 -7.17 43.99 -0.62
N ASP A 169 -6.75 45.19 -0.20
CA ASP A 169 -6.50 45.56 1.19
C ASP A 169 -7.79 45.56 2.01
N VAL A 170 -7.83 44.73 3.06
CA VAL A 170 -8.90 44.75 4.07
C VAL A 170 -8.48 45.72 5.17
N LYS A 171 -9.07 46.93 5.18
CA LYS A 171 -9.03 47.81 6.35
C LYS A 171 -9.93 47.26 7.45
N ARG A 172 -9.41 47.31 8.69
CA ARG A 172 -10.10 46.94 9.94
C ARG A 172 -11.39 47.73 10.15
#